data_AF-A0A1V5QZS1-F1
#
_entry.id   AF-A0A1V5QZS1-F1
#
_cell.length_a   1.000
_cell.length_b   1.000
_cell.length_c   1.000
_cell.angle_alpha   90.00
_cell.angle_beta   90.00
_cell.angle_gamma   90.00
#
_symmetry.space_group_name_H-M   'P 1'
#
loop_
_entity.id
_entity.type
_entity.pdbx_description
1 polymer ?
#
loop_
_entity_poly.entity_id
_entity_poly.type
_entity_poly.pdbx_seq_one_letter_code
_entity_poly.pdbx_strand_id
1 'polypeptide(L)'
;MRPLLFAASLPFLALALPQAATPALRSESAEPDAARIVQAFGRQGIRINAAEASGIRPNVLLALREARAHGIGNSKVDFAAVEIAQDLGLDTSAGTATVKNVVAALRDLLGAPAGRPLPPPASWDSYFTSTTNLTNQPRFLNLLRERGFHPVKISWEDIGRHEGSVWGDRISDVGIWVRKDERDPASARLALSVRRDSNFRDKVLMVPADKIKVHLKQGDRTVERSLPERLRELGLASPTRDRNVIVSNQFAIVPVPGRDMRGAWPEGVPPRAAFTFSIFPYGSTNFVITDVIEGSSDAIVGPGSHQLLYANINGQKAPFTASRAEDRQDLLKLEQKLKAEGMDVDVQRYYLIQIPLKRDRGITLSNLGTPPMTQAWGVDGLAYGGANPTVYTKNAAPAPAPVMEEEAGLGKVAIGHGEAEGPYTVGAHWQNTRADEPIRVTVVYFVTPKGPVTRKDMDAFSKAFHAWDQQAIWGGSFVTKESGK
;
A
#
# COMPACT_ATOMS: atom_id res chain seq x y z
N MET A 1 4.03 25.13 79.08
CA MET A 1 2.92 24.63 79.91
C MET A 1 1.88 24.02 78.98
N ARG A 2 1.41 22.79 79.27
CA ARG A 2 0.28 22.13 78.57
C ARG A 2 -0.98 23.01 78.60
N PRO A 3 -1.88 22.86 77.61
CA PRO A 3 -3.16 22.19 77.88
C PRO A 3 -3.50 21.16 76.78
N LEU A 4 -3.83 19.92 77.14
CA LEU A 4 -5.17 19.38 77.44
C LEU A 4 -5.92 18.89 76.19
N LEU A 5 -5.94 17.56 76.08
CA LEU A 5 -6.81 16.74 75.25
C LEU A 5 -8.28 16.96 75.63
N PHE A 6 -9.15 17.08 74.63
CA PHE A 6 -10.53 16.60 74.71
C PHE A 6 -10.82 15.74 73.49
N ALA A 7 -11.12 14.48 73.77
CA ALA A 7 -11.59 13.50 72.81
C ALA A 7 -13.09 13.73 72.53
N ALA A 8 -13.46 13.80 71.26
CA ALA A 8 -14.84 13.67 70.81
C ALA A 8 -14.88 12.54 69.76
N SER A 9 -15.44 11.42 70.17
CA SER A 9 -15.74 10.23 69.39
C SER A 9 -16.96 10.49 68.48
N LEU A 10 -16.78 10.31 67.17
CA LEU A 10 -17.86 10.18 66.18
C LEU A 10 -17.85 8.74 65.62
N PRO A 11 -19.01 8.11 65.41
CA PRO A 11 -19.08 6.72 64.97
C PRO A 11 -18.79 6.61 63.47
N PHE A 12 -17.88 5.72 63.10
CA PHE A 12 -17.67 5.30 61.71
C PHE A 12 -18.88 4.47 61.26
N LEU A 13 -19.65 5.00 60.31
CA LEU A 13 -20.63 4.25 59.54
C LEU A 13 -19.87 3.40 58.51
N ALA A 14 -19.76 2.09 58.74
CA ALA A 14 -19.16 1.16 57.80
C ALA A 14 -20.12 0.94 56.62
N LEU A 15 -19.82 1.55 55.47
CA LEU A 15 -20.43 1.20 54.18
C LEU A 15 -19.81 -0.11 53.71
N ALA A 16 -20.61 -1.18 53.74
CA ALA A 16 -20.26 -2.46 53.13
C ALA A 16 -20.16 -2.30 51.60
N LEU A 17 -18.95 -2.47 51.07
CA LEU A 17 -18.72 -2.63 49.64
C LEU A 17 -19.17 -4.04 49.21
N PRO A 18 -19.88 -4.20 48.08
CA PRO A 18 -20.25 -5.53 47.59
C PRO A 18 -18.99 -6.28 47.14
N GLN A 19 -18.82 -7.50 47.65
CA GLN A 19 -17.84 -8.46 47.14
C GLN A 19 -18.06 -8.68 45.65
N ALA A 20 -17.10 -8.24 44.83
CA ALA A 20 -17.05 -8.57 43.43
C ALA A 20 -16.91 -10.09 43.29
N ALA A 21 -17.91 -10.72 42.68
CA ALA A 21 -17.88 -12.13 42.33
C ALA A 21 -16.67 -12.41 41.44
N THR A 22 -15.84 -13.36 41.86
CA THR A 22 -14.80 -13.99 41.06
C THR A 22 -15.44 -14.55 39.78
N PRO A 23 -14.96 -14.19 38.57
CA PRO A 23 -15.48 -14.80 37.36
C PRO A 23 -15.08 -16.28 37.35
N ALA A 24 -16.10 -17.14 37.35
CA ALA A 24 -15.94 -18.59 37.24
C ALA A 24 -15.06 -18.94 36.03
N LEU A 25 -14.06 -19.82 36.24
CA LEU A 25 -13.37 -20.51 35.17
C LEU A 25 -14.44 -21.18 34.28
N ARG A 26 -14.52 -20.74 33.02
CA ARG A 26 -15.38 -21.39 32.01
C ARG A 26 -14.90 -22.84 31.84
N SER A 27 -15.79 -23.77 32.13
CA SER A 27 -15.64 -25.20 31.94
C SER A 27 -15.30 -25.55 30.49
N GLU A 28 -14.50 -26.61 30.34
CA GLU A 28 -14.22 -27.26 29.07
C GLU A 28 -15.50 -27.61 28.28
N SER A 29 -15.32 -27.64 26.96
CA SER A 29 -16.34 -27.58 25.91
C SER A 29 -17.45 -28.63 26.00
N ALA A 30 -18.68 -28.21 26.27
CA ALA A 30 -19.87 -28.99 25.93
C ALA A 30 -19.99 -29.17 24.39
N GLU A 31 -20.27 -30.39 23.94
CA GLU A 31 -20.59 -30.68 22.54
C GLU A 31 -21.74 -29.78 22.06
N PRO A 32 -21.71 -29.28 20.82
CA PRO A 32 -22.76 -28.39 20.34
C PRO A 32 -24.10 -29.12 20.24
N ASP A 33 -25.13 -28.47 20.76
CA ASP A 33 -26.52 -28.84 20.57
C ASP A 33 -27.05 -28.31 19.22
N ALA A 34 -28.25 -28.71 18.83
CA ALA A 34 -28.86 -28.28 17.57
C ALA A 34 -28.97 -26.74 17.48
N ALA A 35 -29.22 -26.06 18.59
CA ALA A 35 -29.30 -24.60 18.64
C ALA A 35 -27.96 -23.92 18.29
N ARG A 36 -26.85 -24.41 18.83
CA ARG A 36 -25.50 -23.93 18.49
C ARG A 36 -25.15 -24.22 17.03
N ILE A 37 -25.56 -25.37 16.50
CA ILE A 37 -25.34 -25.74 15.09
C ILE A 37 -26.11 -24.79 14.16
N VAL A 38 -27.40 -24.55 14.41
CA VAL A 38 -28.20 -23.58 13.65
C VAL A 38 -27.54 -22.20 13.67
N GLN A 39 -27.07 -21.75 14.84
CA GLN A 39 -26.43 -20.46 14.96
C GLN A 39 -25.13 -20.36 14.16
N ALA A 40 -24.26 -21.37 14.25
CA ALA A 40 -22.96 -21.39 13.57
C ALA A 40 -23.13 -21.42 12.03
N PHE A 41 -24.05 -22.24 11.53
CA PHE A 41 -24.35 -22.34 10.09
C PHE A 41 -25.01 -21.05 9.58
N GLY A 42 -25.91 -20.45 10.37
CA GLY A 42 -26.55 -19.17 10.05
C GLY A 42 -25.56 -18.02 9.88
N ARG A 43 -24.50 -17.95 10.70
CA ARG A 43 -23.42 -16.95 10.56
C ARG A 43 -22.66 -17.06 9.23
N GLN A 44 -22.66 -18.25 8.61
CA GLN A 44 -22.02 -18.50 7.32
C GLN A 44 -23.01 -18.44 6.14
N GLY A 45 -24.23 -17.94 6.38
CA GLY A 45 -25.26 -17.80 5.34
C GLY A 45 -26.01 -19.10 5.01
N ILE A 46 -25.80 -20.17 5.79
CA ILE A 46 -26.50 -21.46 5.61
C ILE A 46 -27.70 -21.47 6.55
N ARG A 47 -28.91 -21.38 5.99
CA ARG A 47 -30.16 -21.37 6.76
C ARG A 47 -30.63 -22.80 6.95
N ILE A 48 -30.59 -23.28 8.20
CA ILE A 48 -31.07 -24.61 8.58
C ILE A 48 -31.98 -24.50 9.81
N ASN A 49 -32.95 -25.40 9.90
CA ASN A 49 -33.85 -25.54 11.04
C ASN A 49 -33.31 -26.54 12.07
N ALA A 50 -34.01 -26.67 13.21
CA ALA A 50 -33.55 -27.54 14.31
C ALA A 50 -33.55 -29.04 13.96
N ALA A 51 -34.43 -29.49 13.06
CA ALA A 51 -34.47 -30.88 12.61
C ALA A 51 -33.30 -31.19 11.67
N GLU A 52 -33.00 -30.30 10.72
CA GLU A 52 -31.83 -30.38 9.85
C GLU A 52 -30.52 -30.34 10.65
N ALA A 53 -30.41 -29.42 11.62
CA ALA A 53 -29.27 -29.34 12.52
C ALA A 53 -29.08 -30.60 13.38
N SER A 54 -30.18 -31.25 13.76
CA SER A 54 -30.14 -32.54 14.47
C SER A 54 -29.70 -33.68 13.55
N GLY A 55 -30.14 -33.66 12.29
CA GLY A 55 -29.77 -34.64 11.25
C GLY A 55 -28.28 -34.63 10.93
N ILE A 56 -27.66 -33.44 10.80
CA ILE A 56 -26.22 -33.31 10.50
C ILE A 56 -25.31 -33.41 11.74
N ARG A 57 -25.88 -33.44 12.95
CA ARG A 57 -25.12 -33.41 14.20
C ARG A 57 -24.05 -34.51 14.31
N PRO A 58 -24.28 -35.77 13.89
CA PRO A 58 -23.24 -36.80 13.92
C PRO A 58 -22.00 -36.44 13.08
N ASN A 59 -22.23 -35.94 11.85
CA ASN A 59 -21.15 -35.53 10.93
C ASN A 59 -20.44 -34.28 11.44
N VAL A 60 -21.18 -33.33 12.03
CA VAL A 60 -20.61 -32.19 12.75
C VAL A 60 -19.69 -32.66 13.88
N LEU A 61 -20.15 -33.55 14.77
CA LEU A 61 -19.34 -34.04 15.89
C LEU A 61 -18.09 -34.81 15.42
N LEU A 62 -18.21 -35.61 14.36
CA LEU A 62 -17.08 -36.29 13.75
C LEU A 62 -16.03 -35.29 13.25
N ALA A 63 -16.46 -34.28 12.48
CA ALA A 63 -15.59 -33.24 11.98
C ALA A 63 -14.93 -32.43 13.11
N LEU A 64 -15.66 -32.14 14.20
CA LEU A 64 -15.12 -31.44 15.36
C LEU A 64 -14.08 -32.27 16.10
N ARG A 65 -14.28 -33.59 16.24
CA ARG A 65 -13.26 -34.49 16.84
C ARG A 65 -12.00 -34.53 15.99
N GLU A 66 -12.15 -34.71 14.68
CA GLU A 66 -11.01 -34.76 13.76
C GLU A 66 -10.25 -33.43 13.75
N ALA A 67 -10.97 -32.30 13.73
CA ALA A 67 -10.37 -30.98 13.74
C ALA A 67 -9.67 -30.65 15.08
N ARG A 68 -10.13 -31.20 16.21
CA ARG A 68 -9.42 -31.09 17.49
C ARG A 68 -8.13 -31.91 17.50
N ALA A 69 -8.13 -33.09 16.89
CA ALA A 69 -6.98 -33.98 16.84
C ALA A 69 -5.93 -33.54 15.80
N HIS A 70 -6.36 -33.00 14.66
CA HIS A 70 -5.52 -32.81 13.48
C HIS A 70 -5.61 -31.41 12.85
N GLY A 71 -6.34 -30.48 13.46
CA GLY A 71 -6.53 -29.12 12.95
C GLY A 71 -7.61 -29.02 11.87
N ILE A 72 -8.14 -27.80 11.65
CA ILE A 72 -9.16 -27.55 10.63
C ILE A 72 -8.53 -27.42 9.23
N GLY A 73 -9.20 -27.91 8.19
CA GLY A 73 -8.67 -27.94 6.81
C GLY A 73 -7.84 -29.19 6.47
N ASN A 74 -7.99 -30.26 7.26
CA ASN A 74 -7.50 -31.58 6.87
C ASN A 74 -8.54 -32.30 5.99
N SER A 75 -8.08 -33.26 5.19
CA SER A 75 -8.90 -33.94 4.17
C SER A 75 -10.14 -34.64 4.72
N LYS A 76 -10.12 -35.11 5.97
CA LYS A 76 -11.29 -35.74 6.60
C LYS A 76 -12.32 -34.73 7.11
N VAL A 77 -11.88 -33.54 7.56
CA VAL A 77 -12.78 -32.44 7.89
C VAL A 77 -13.45 -31.89 6.64
N ASP A 78 -12.70 -31.77 5.54
CA ASP A 78 -13.25 -31.34 4.25
C ASP A 78 -14.23 -32.38 3.69
N PHE A 79 -13.93 -33.67 3.83
CA PHE A 79 -14.84 -34.76 3.47
C PHE A 79 -16.14 -34.70 4.28
N ALA A 80 -16.05 -34.58 5.61
CA ALA A 80 -17.24 -34.44 6.46
C ALA A 80 -18.04 -33.16 6.16
N ALA A 81 -17.38 -32.08 5.74
CA ALA A 81 -18.06 -30.86 5.30
C ALA A 81 -18.84 -31.04 3.99
N VAL A 82 -18.34 -31.87 3.08
CA VAL A 82 -19.06 -32.26 1.86
C VAL A 82 -20.28 -33.11 2.21
N GLU A 83 -20.14 -34.10 3.09
CA GLU A 83 -21.27 -34.94 3.55
C GLU A 83 -22.35 -34.10 4.23
N ILE A 84 -21.97 -33.18 5.13
CA ILE A 84 -22.91 -32.24 5.75
C ILE A 84 -23.63 -31.39 4.70
N ALA A 85 -22.91 -30.91 3.68
CA ALA A 85 -23.53 -30.13 2.61
C ALA A 85 -24.53 -30.97 1.79
N GLN A 86 -24.21 -32.24 1.54
CA GLN A 86 -25.09 -33.19 0.85
C GLN A 86 -26.34 -33.53 1.68
N ASP A 87 -26.18 -33.77 2.98
CA ASP A 87 -27.28 -34.02 3.93
C ASP A 87 -28.26 -32.83 4.00
N LEU A 88 -27.77 -31.62 3.75
CA LEU A 88 -28.56 -30.38 3.67
C LEU A 88 -29.07 -30.07 2.26
N GLY A 89 -28.80 -30.91 1.26
CA GLY A 89 -29.20 -30.68 -0.14
C GLY A 89 -28.54 -29.46 -0.79
N LEU A 90 -27.35 -29.06 -0.33
CA LEU A 90 -26.63 -27.91 -0.86
C LEU A 90 -25.74 -28.29 -2.06
N ASP A 91 -25.54 -27.35 -2.98
CA ASP A 91 -24.71 -27.57 -4.17
C ASP A 91 -23.22 -27.64 -3.80
N THR A 92 -22.63 -28.82 -3.93
CA THR A 92 -21.20 -29.10 -3.70
C THR A 92 -20.37 -29.14 -4.98
N SER A 93 -20.90 -28.68 -6.11
CA SER A 93 -20.17 -28.65 -7.39
C SER A 93 -18.93 -27.75 -7.34
N ALA A 94 -17.95 -28.04 -8.20
CA ALA A 94 -16.70 -27.30 -8.25
C ALA A 94 -16.96 -25.82 -8.58
N GLY A 95 -16.57 -24.92 -7.66
CA GLY A 95 -16.73 -23.47 -7.80
C GLY A 95 -17.74 -22.84 -6.82
N THR A 96 -18.51 -23.65 -6.07
CA THR A 96 -19.41 -23.13 -5.03
C THR A 96 -18.68 -22.83 -3.72
N ALA A 97 -19.16 -21.83 -2.97
CA ALA A 97 -18.63 -21.51 -1.63
C ALA A 97 -19.20 -22.45 -0.53
N THR A 98 -20.03 -23.42 -0.90
CA THR A 98 -20.82 -24.25 0.04
C THR A 98 -19.93 -24.99 1.04
N VAL A 99 -18.97 -25.79 0.56
CA VAL A 99 -18.07 -26.58 1.42
C VAL A 99 -17.22 -25.65 2.30
N LYS A 100 -16.75 -24.53 1.74
CA LYS A 100 -16.01 -23.50 2.47
C LYS A 100 -16.83 -22.90 3.63
N ASN A 101 -18.12 -22.65 3.41
CA ASN A 101 -19.02 -22.10 4.41
C ASN A 101 -19.36 -23.13 5.51
N VAL A 102 -19.51 -24.41 5.15
CA VAL A 102 -19.66 -25.50 6.13
C VAL A 102 -18.40 -25.65 6.99
N VAL A 103 -17.20 -25.63 6.39
CA VAL A 103 -15.94 -25.65 7.14
C VAL A 103 -15.80 -24.43 8.06
N ALA A 104 -16.24 -23.26 7.63
CA ALA A 104 -16.26 -22.06 8.47
C ALA A 104 -17.23 -22.18 9.65
N ALA A 105 -18.39 -22.83 9.47
CA ALA A 105 -19.33 -23.10 10.56
C ALA A 105 -18.77 -24.12 11.57
N LEU A 106 -18.07 -25.15 11.09
CA LEU A 106 -17.35 -26.10 11.94
C LEU A 106 -16.23 -25.40 12.74
N ARG A 107 -15.54 -24.43 12.14
CA ARG A 107 -14.55 -23.58 12.84
C ARG A 107 -15.16 -22.82 14.00
N ASP A 108 -16.34 -22.24 13.80
CA ASP A 108 -17.07 -21.50 14.83
C ASP A 108 -17.49 -22.40 16.00
N LEU A 109 -17.90 -23.63 15.71
CA LEU A 109 -18.28 -24.63 16.71
C LEU A 109 -17.10 -25.17 17.53
N LEU A 110 -15.88 -25.19 16.98
CA LEU A 110 -14.68 -25.67 17.67
C LEU A 110 -14.22 -24.78 18.82
N GLY A 111 -14.62 -23.50 18.85
CA GLY A 111 -14.17 -22.56 19.87
C GLY A 111 -12.65 -22.39 19.90
N ALA A 112 -11.94 -22.72 18.81
CA ALA A 112 -10.51 -22.44 18.68
C ALA A 112 -10.26 -20.96 18.98
N PRO A 113 -9.16 -20.61 19.67
CA PRO A 113 -8.86 -19.22 19.99
C PRO A 113 -8.93 -18.46 18.68
N ALA A 114 -9.77 -17.42 18.65
CA ALA A 114 -9.84 -16.50 17.55
C ALA A 114 -8.39 -16.31 17.06
N GLY A 115 -8.12 -16.68 15.81
CA GLY A 115 -6.92 -16.17 15.15
C GLY A 115 -6.92 -14.69 15.52
N ARG A 116 -5.89 -14.28 16.28
CA ARG A 116 -5.83 -13.05 17.09
C ARG A 116 -6.95 -12.10 16.67
N PRO A 117 -7.97 -11.81 17.51
CA PRO A 117 -9.09 -10.99 17.08
C PRO A 117 -8.49 -9.82 16.31
N LEU A 118 -8.84 -9.71 15.02
CA LEU A 118 -8.40 -8.58 14.21
C LEU A 118 -8.68 -7.38 15.10
N PRO A 119 -7.66 -6.56 15.43
CA PRO A 119 -7.87 -5.42 16.30
C PRO A 119 -9.11 -4.69 15.79
N PRO A 120 -10.00 -4.19 16.67
CA PRO A 120 -11.20 -3.47 16.25
C PRO A 120 -10.79 -2.50 15.14
N PRO A 121 -11.58 -2.40 14.04
CA PRO A 121 -11.15 -1.71 12.82
C PRO A 121 -10.49 -0.42 13.25
N ALA A 122 -9.18 -0.34 13.01
CA ALA A 122 -8.37 0.73 13.56
C ALA A 122 -9.07 2.02 13.17
N SER A 123 -9.32 2.90 14.15
CA SER A 123 -9.79 4.24 13.82
C SER A 123 -8.90 4.76 12.70
N TRP A 124 -9.49 5.43 11.71
CA TRP A 124 -8.74 5.92 10.55
C TRP A 124 -7.41 6.57 10.96
N ASP A 125 -7.43 7.32 12.06
CA ASP A 125 -6.27 7.93 12.71
C ASP A 125 -5.17 6.94 13.14
N SER A 126 -5.53 5.87 13.84
CA SER A 126 -4.58 4.83 14.26
C SER A 126 -4.04 4.07 13.05
N TYR A 127 -4.89 3.76 12.08
CA TYR A 127 -4.51 3.08 10.85
C TYR A 127 -3.53 3.92 10.02
N PHE A 128 -3.88 5.19 9.80
CA PHE A 128 -3.06 6.16 9.08
C PHE A 128 -1.70 6.33 9.74
N THR A 129 -1.68 6.53 11.07
CA THR A 129 -0.44 6.68 11.85
C THR A 129 0.40 5.40 11.81
N SER A 130 -0.20 4.23 12.01
CA SER A 130 0.55 2.96 11.98
C SER A 130 1.16 2.66 10.61
N THR A 131 0.45 2.97 9.52
CA THR A 131 0.92 2.78 8.14
C THR A 131 2.04 3.76 7.81
N THR A 132 1.88 5.04 8.16
CA THR A 132 2.92 6.05 7.96
C THR A 132 4.13 5.82 8.87
N ASN A 133 4.01 5.07 9.96
CA ASN A 133 5.13 4.73 10.85
C ASN A 133 5.61 3.28 10.72
N LEU A 134 5.35 2.59 9.59
CA LEU A 134 5.84 1.23 9.36
C LEU A 134 7.36 1.09 9.49
N THR A 135 8.12 2.14 9.20
CA THR A 135 9.57 2.20 9.37
C THR A 135 10.04 2.04 10.80
N ASN A 136 9.16 2.22 11.79
CA ASN A 136 9.47 2.05 13.20
C ASN A 136 9.09 0.65 13.73
N GLN A 137 8.61 -0.25 12.85
CA GLN A 137 8.15 -1.59 13.23
C GLN A 137 9.26 -2.63 12.98
N PRO A 138 9.85 -3.25 14.03
CA PRO A 138 10.97 -4.18 13.86
C PRO A 138 10.65 -5.39 12.99
N ARG A 139 9.43 -5.94 13.10
CA ARG A 139 8.98 -7.08 12.28
C ARG A 139 9.01 -6.74 10.79
N PHE A 140 8.51 -5.57 10.43
CA PHE A 140 8.48 -5.11 9.04
C PHE A 140 9.90 -4.86 8.50
N LEU A 141 10.76 -4.20 9.27
CA LEU A 141 12.15 -3.98 8.88
C LEU A 141 12.93 -5.28 8.69
N ASN A 142 12.65 -6.31 9.51
CA ASN A 142 13.28 -7.62 9.35
C ASN A 142 12.85 -8.31 8.05
N LEU A 143 11.57 -8.27 7.70
CA LEU A 143 11.06 -8.82 6.43
C LEU A 143 11.71 -8.14 5.21
N LEU A 144 11.87 -6.82 5.24
CA LEU A 144 12.57 -6.08 4.19
C LEU A 144 14.04 -6.52 4.09
N ARG A 145 14.74 -6.60 5.23
CA ARG A 145 16.15 -6.98 5.29
C ARG A 145 16.40 -8.38 4.73
N GLU A 146 15.51 -9.33 5.01
CA GLU A 146 15.60 -10.70 4.50
C GLU A 146 15.55 -10.77 2.97
N ARG A 147 14.88 -9.81 2.31
CA ARG A 147 14.83 -9.70 0.84
C ARG A 147 15.74 -8.62 0.27
N GLY A 148 16.56 -7.99 1.11
CA GLY A 148 17.45 -6.91 0.71
C GLY A 148 16.73 -5.63 0.30
N PHE A 149 15.47 -5.44 0.70
CA PHE A 149 14.69 -4.23 0.40
C PHE A 149 14.99 -3.10 1.38
N HIS A 150 14.82 -1.87 0.88
CA HIS A 150 15.18 -0.65 1.59
C HIS A 150 13.95 0.27 1.73
N PRO A 151 13.48 0.52 2.97
CA PRO A 151 12.40 1.45 3.21
C PRO A 151 12.90 2.90 3.17
N VAL A 152 12.24 3.77 2.43
CA VAL A 152 12.55 5.20 2.33
C VAL A 152 11.28 6.06 2.33
N LYS A 153 11.30 7.19 3.03
CA LYS A 153 10.23 8.20 2.95
C LYS A 153 10.39 9.13 1.77
N ILE A 154 11.64 9.40 1.42
CA ILE A 154 12.04 10.21 0.27
C ILE A 154 13.02 9.37 -0.53
N SER A 155 12.66 9.02 -1.76
CA SER A 155 13.55 8.35 -2.69
C SER A 155 14.41 9.40 -3.39
N TRP A 156 15.72 9.20 -3.34
CA TRP A 156 16.65 10.03 -4.07
C TRP A 156 16.91 9.32 -5.39
N GLU A 157 16.79 10.07 -6.46
CA GLU A 157 17.01 9.55 -7.80
C GLU A 157 18.16 10.34 -8.43
N ASP A 158 19.22 9.63 -8.78
CA ASP A 158 20.54 10.15 -9.03
C ASP A 158 21.07 9.65 -10.37
N ILE A 159 21.62 10.56 -11.18
CA ILE A 159 22.32 10.19 -12.42
C ILE A 159 23.73 10.80 -12.46
N GLY A 160 24.28 11.24 -11.31
CA GLY A 160 25.58 11.91 -11.35
C GLY A 160 26.18 12.49 -10.07
N ARG A 161 25.90 11.99 -8.86
CA ARG A 161 26.50 12.52 -7.60
C ARG A 161 28.04 12.46 -7.49
N HIS A 162 28.74 11.81 -8.43
CA HIS A 162 30.20 11.81 -8.44
C HIS A 162 30.77 13.08 -9.10
N GLU A 163 31.82 13.64 -8.50
CA GLU A 163 32.55 14.84 -8.98
C GLU A 163 33.09 14.73 -10.42
N GLY A 164 33.25 13.50 -10.95
CA GLY A 164 33.60 13.24 -12.35
C GLY A 164 32.45 12.80 -13.26
N SER A 165 31.19 12.90 -12.81
CA SER A 165 30.03 12.55 -13.64
C SER A 165 29.91 13.50 -14.82
N VAL A 166 29.84 12.95 -16.03
CA VAL A 166 29.56 13.72 -17.26
C VAL A 166 28.18 14.37 -17.27
N TRP A 167 27.28 13.96 -16.37
CA TRP A 167 25.91 14.48 -16.25
C TRP A 167 25.74 15.54 -15.14
N GLY A 168 26.76 15.78 -14.31
CA GLY A 168 26.71 16.72 -13.19
C GLY A 168 25.80 16.31 -12.04
N ASP A 169 25.51 17.25 -11.13
CA ASP A 169 24.79 17.10 -9.86
C ASP A 169 23.26 16.93 -9.99
N ARG A 170 22.81 16.18 -10.99
CA ARG A 170 21.39 16.07 -11.37
C ARG A 170 20.68 15.00 -10.55
N ILE A 171 20.18 15.42 -9.39
CA ILE A 171 19.47 14.59 -8.43
C ILE A 171 18.02 15.08 -8.32
N SER A 172 17.08 14.17 -8.11
CA SER A 172 15.71 14.52 -7.74
C SER A 172 15.29 13.77 -6.48
N ASP A 173 14.81 14.50 -5.47
CA ASP A 173 14.14 13.88 -4.34
C ASP A 173 12.65 13.73 -4.66
N VAL A 174 12.13 12.52 -4.46
CA VAL A 174 10.73 12.18 -4.71
C VAL A 174 10.11 11.67 -3.41
N GLY A 175 8.92 12.17 -3.08
CA GLY A 175 8.17 11.79 -1.89
C GLY A 175 6.67 11.68 -2.18
N ILE A 176 5.96 10.86 -1.41
CA ILE A 176 4.51 10.67 -1.56
C ILE A 176 3.83 11.23 -0.32
N TRP A 177 3.05 12.30 -0.48
CA TRP A 177 2.38 13.00 0.61
C TRP A 177 0.91 12.60 0.64
N VAL A 178 0.53 11.75 1.59
CA VAL A 178 -0.84 11.26 1.73
C VAL A 178 -1.56 12.09 2.77
N ARG A 179 -2.72 12.63 2.42
CA ARG A 179 -3.55 13.44 3.31
C ARG A 179 -4.28 12.57 4.31
N LYS A 180 -4.26 12.97 5.58
CA LYS A 180 -5.10 12.33 6.61
C LYS A 180 -6.56 12.72 6.41
N ASP A 181 -6.83 13.96 6.09
CA ASP A 181 -8.13 14.45 5.65
C ASP A 181 -8.01 14.88 4.19
N GLU A 182 -8.82 14.28 3.31
CA GLU A 182 -8.81 14.56 1.87
C GLU A 182 -8.95 16.06 1.57
N ARG A 183 -9.73 16.79 2.39
CA ARG A 183 -10.03 18.21 2.21
C ARG A 183 -8.96 19.14 2.80
N ASP A 184 -8.04 18.62 3.60
CA ASP A 184 -6.98 19.40 4.25
C ASP A 184 -5.60 19.00 3.72
N PRO A 185 -5.03 19.75 2.75
CA PRO A 185 -3.66 19.53 2.28
C PRO A 185 -2.61 19.63 3.39
N ALA A 186 -2.85 20.39 4.47
CA ALA A 186 -1.92 20.54 5.57
C ALA A 186 -1.91 19.32 6.51
N SER A 187 -2.82 18.36 6.32
CA SER A 187 -2.84 17.09 7.04
C SER A 187 -1.91 16.02 6.45
N ALA A 188 -1.21 16.36 5.35
CA ALA A 188 -0.43 15.40 4.58
C ALA A 188 0.83 14.92 5.31
N ARG A 189 1.07 13.61 5.27
CA ARG A 189 2.28 12.97 5.79
C ARG A 189 2.98 12.14 4.71
N LEU A 190 4.29 12.02 4.82
CA LEU A 190 5.07 11.16 3.93
C LEU A 190 4.67 9.69 4.11
N ALA A 191 4.22 9.05 3.04
CA ALA A 191 4.03 7.62 2.96
C ALA A 191 5.37 6.89 2.80
N LEU A 192 5.34 5.57 2.94
CA LEU A 192 6.53 4.75 2.83
C LEU A 192 6.70 4.27 1.38
N SER A 193 7.87 4.51 0.80
CA SER A 193 8.33 3.79 -0.39
C SER A 193 9.29 2.67 0.00
N VAL A 194 9.23 1.55 -0.71
CA VAL A 194 10.10 0.39 -0.56
C VAL A 194 10.81 0.17 -1.88
N ARG A 195 12.14 0.22 -1.84
CA ARG A 195 13.02 0.06 -3.00
C ARG A 195 13.78 -1.26 -2.93
N ARG A 196 14.19 -1.77 -4.10
CA ARG A 196 15.11 -2.90 -4.17
C ARG A 196 16.47 -2.56 -3.60
N ASP A 197 17.07 -1.46 -4.06
CA ASP A 197 18.42 -1.07 -3.69
C ASP A 197 18.43 0.12 -2.72
N SER A 198 19.54 0.26 -1.98
CA SER A 198 19.75 1.38 -1.08
C SER A 198 19.78 2.72 -1.83
N ASN A 199 19.27 3.78 -1.20
CA ASN A 199 19.12 5.14 -1.78
C ASN A 199 20.41 5.76 -2.36
N PHE A 200 21.60 5.22 -2.04
CA PHE A 200 22.91 5.73 -2.48
C PHE A 200 23.63 4.84 -3.51
N ARG A 201 23.12 3.64 -3.75
CA ARG A 201 23.63 2.76 -4.82
C ARG A 201 22.93 3.04 -6.14
N ASP A 202 21.69 3.54 -6.08
CA ASP A 202 20.79 3.85 -7.19
C ASP A 202 21.03 2.96 -8.41
N LYS A 203 20.76 1.66 -8.23
CA LYS A 203 20.73 0.74 -9.36
C LYS A 203 19.53 1.09 -10.21
N VAL A 204 19.79 1.33 -11.47
CA VAL A 204 18.78 1.67 -12.44
C VAL A 204 18.76 0.63 -13.54
N LEU A 205 17.60 0.49 -14.15
CA LEU A 205 17.41 -0.33 -15.33
C LEU A 205 17.45 0.56 -16.56
N MET A 206 18.20 0.17 -17.58
CA MET A 206 18.09 0.78 -18.89
C MET A 206 17.04 0.01 -19.69
N VAL A 207 15.95 0.66 -20.04
CA VAL A 207 14.81 0.04 -20.73
C VAL A 207 14.60 0.75 -22.07
N PRO A 208 14.30 0.03 -23.17
CA PRO A 208 13.93 0.64 -24.43
C PRO A 208 12.75 1.60 -24.25
N ALA A 209 12.89 2.84 -24.75
CA ALA A 209 11.92 3.90 -24.47
C ALA A 209 10.52 3.61 -25.03
N ASP A 210 10.43 2.80 -26.10
CA ASP A 210 9.18 2.38 -26.72
C ASP A 210 8.33 1.44 -25.85
N LYS A 211 8.93 0.84 -24.81
CA LYS A 211 8.24 0.06 -23.77
C LYS A 211 7.50 0.92 -22.76
N ILE A 212 7.87 2.19 -22.64
CA ILE A 212 7.18 3.12 -21.73
C ILE A 212 5.97 3.69 -22.44
N LYS A 213 4.78 3.40 -21.92
CA LYS A 213 3.50 3.86 -22.43
C LYS A 213 2.90 4.94 -21.54
N VAL A 214 2.37 5.99 -22.15
CA VAL A 214 1.64 7.08 -21.50
C VAL A 214 0.24 7.19 -22.08
N HIS A 215 -0.72 7.57 -21.26
CA HIS A 215 -2.15 7.48 -21.57
C HIS A 215 -2.77 8.88 -21.59
N LEU A 216 -2.99 9.41 -22.79
CA LEU A 216 -3.57 10.73 -22.96
C LEU A 216 -5.09 10.66 -23.00
N LYS A 217 -5.75 11.58 -22.30
CA LYS A 217 -7.20 11.78 -22.46
C LYS A 217 -7.47 12.72 -23.64
N GLN A 218 -8.27 12.25 -24.60
CA GLN A 218 -8.76 13.02 -25.74
C GLN A 218 -10.28 12.91 -25.78
N GLY A 219 -10.96 13.89 -25.18
CA GLY A 219 -12.38 13.77 -24.84
C GLY A 219 -12.61 12.54 -23.94
N ASP A 220 -13.58 11.70 -24.29
CA ASP A 220 -13.91 10.48 -23.53
C ASP A 220 -13.00 9.29 -23.84
N ARG A 221 -12.05 9.43 -24.79
CA ARG A 221 -11.16 8.35 -25.21
C ARG A 221 -9.80 8.45 -24.51
N THR A 222 -9.29 7.31 -24.09
CA THR A 222 -7.88 7.17 -23.72
C THR A 222 -7.08 6.79 -24.97
N VAL A 223 -5.95 7.44 -25.18
CA VAL A 223 -5.05 7.19 -26.31
C VAL A 223 -3.67 6.86 -25.76
N GLU A 224 -3.17 5.67 -26.06
CA GLU A 224 -1.82 5.26 -25.70
C GLU A 224 -0.80 5.88 -26.67
N ARG A 225 0.32 6.35 -26.11
CA ARG A 225 1.52 6.74 -26.83
C ARG A 225 2.72 6.07 -26.21
N SER A 226 3.65 5.61 -27.05
CA SER A 226 5.00 5.35 -26.58
C SER A 226 5.68 6.65 -26.16
N LEU A 227 6.63 6.58 -25.23
CA LEU A 227 7.37 7.75 -24.78
C LEU A 227 8.08 8.50 -25.94
N PRO A 228 8.74 7.85 -26.92
CA PRO A 228 9.29 8.54 -28.09
C PRO A 228 8.24 9.29 -28.93
N GLU A 229 7.04 8.75 -29.09
CA GLU A 229 5.94 9.46 -29.77
C GLU A 229 5.54 10.70 -28.97
N ARG A 230 5.36 10.55 -27.65
CA ARG A 230 5.00 11.66 -26.78
C ARG A 230 6.06 12.76 -26.80
N LEU A 231 7.35 12.42 -26.79
CA LEU A 231 8.43 13.39 -26.88
C LEU A 231 8.41 14.18 -28.18
N ARG A 232 8.04 13.55 -29.31
CA ARG A 232 7.88 14.24 -30.59
C ARG A 232 6.72 15.23 -30.55
N GLU A 233 5.57 14.83 -30.01
CA GLU A 233 4.41 15.71 -29.81
C GLU A 233 4.76 16.94 -28.95
N LEU A 234 5.60 16.75 -27.92
CA LEU A 234 6.03 17.80 -27.00
C LEU A 234 7.16 18.69 -27.56
N GLY A 235 7.75 18.35 -28.71
CA GLY A 235 8.95 19.04 -29.23
C GLY A 235 10.18 18.84 -28.33
N LEU A 236 10.26 17.70 -27.64
CA LEU A 236 11.32 17.32 -26.71
C LEU A 236 12.11 16.08 -27.16
N ALA A 237 11.80 15.54 -28.34
CA ALA A 237 12.46 14.37 -28.89
C ALA A 237 13.93 14.62 -29.25
N SER A 238 14.75 13.60 -29.07
CA SER A 238 16.15 13.54 -29.46
C SER A 238 16.43 12.25 -30.25
N PRO A 239 16.81 12.35 -31.54
CA PRO A 239 16.98 11.19 -32.41
C PRO A 239 18.13 10.28 -31.97
N THR A 240 19.10 10.81 -31.22
CA THR A 240 20.28 10.07 -30.76
C THR A 240 20.15 9.56 -29.33
N ARG A 241 19.11 9.97 -28.58
CA ARG A 241 19.06 9.77 -27.12
C ARG A 241 17.79 9.08 -26.62
N ASP A 242 16.73 9.10 -27.41
CA ASP A 242 15.42 8.55 -27.00
C ASP A 242 15.29 7.04 -27.27
N ARG A 243 16.39 6.34 -27.56
CA ARG A 243 16.34 4.87 -27.75
C ARG A 243 16.01 4.16 -26.43
N ASN A 244 16.58 4.62 -25.33
CA ASN A 244 16.48 3.98 -24.03
C ASN A 244 16.33 5.02 -22.93
N VAL A 245 15.70 4.63 -21.83
CA VAL A 245 15.51 5.45 -20.64
C VAL A 245 15.97 4.73 -19.38
N ILE A 246 16.19 5.51 -18.34
CA ILE A 246 16.56 5.02 -17.01
C ILE A 246 15.27 4.77 -16.24
N VAL A 247 15.09 3.55 -15.73
CA VAL A 247 13.91 3.13 -14.99
C VAL A 247 14.29 2.75 -13.56
N SER A 248 13.52 3.26 -12.61
CA SER A 248 13.55 2.86 -11.20
C SER A 248 12.19 2.31 -10.81
N ASN A 249 12.15 1.14 -10.17
CA ASN A 249 10.92 0.53 -9.68
C ASN A 249 10.80 0.66 -8.15
N GLN A 250 9.59 0.94 -7.68
CA GLN A 250 9.29 1.14 -6.27
C GLN A 250 7.91 0.57 -5.92
N PHE A 251 7.74 0.19 -4.65
CA PHE A 251 6.42 -0.01 -4.05
C PHE A 251 6.12 1.10 -3.07
N ALA A 252 4.92 1.66 -3.10
CA ALA A 252 4.45 2.60 -2.10
C ALA A 252 3.44 1.93 -1.18
N ILE A 253 3.75 1.87 0.12
CA ILE A 253 2.79 1.45 1.15
C ILE A 253 2.12 2.72 1.68
N VAL A 254 0.87 2.91 1.27
CA VAL A 254 0.06 4.10 1.58
C VAL A 254 -1.11 3.76 2.49
N PRO A 255 -1.51 4.65 3.41
CA PRO A 255 -2.73 4.45 4.18
C PRO A 255 -3.95 4.67 3.27
N VAL A 256 -4.71 3.61 3.01
CA VAL A 256 -5.97 3.68 2.26
C VAL A 256 -7.11 3.13 3.11
N PRO A 257 -8.16 3.94 3.37
CA PRO A 257 -9.25 3.54 4.24
C PRO A 257 -10.00 2.32 3.70
N GLY A 258 -10.47 1.45 4.60
CA GLY A 258 -11.42 0.37 4.27
C GLY A 258 -12.87 0.84 4.38
N ARG A 259 -13.80 0.13 3.72
CA ARG A 259 -15.25 0.39 3.81
C ARG A 259 -15.80 0.35 5.23
N ASP A 260 -15.18 -0.46 6.07
CA ASP A 260 -15.53 -0.70 7.46
C ASP A 260 -14.93 0.34 8.43
N MET A 261 -14.03 1.21 7.95
CA MET A 261 -13.49 2.31 8.74
C MET A 261 -14.50 3.45 8.84
N ARG A 262 -14.35 4.29 9.87
CA ARG A 262 -15.12 5.53 10.06
C ARG A 262 -14.22 6.74 9.86
N GLY A 263 -14.71 7.75 9.14
CA GLY A 263 -13.97 8.93 8.71
C GLY A 263 -14.89 9.89 7.96
N ALA A 264 -14.36 11.05 7.57
CA ALA A 264 -15.12 12.14 6.99
C ALA A 264 -15.28 12.02 5.45
N TRP A 265 -15.70 10.85 4.96
CA TRP A 265 -15.92 10.64 3.52
C TRP A 265 -17.37 10.95 3.13
N PRO A 266 -17.61 11.41 1.89
CA PRO A 266 -18.97 11.57 1.37
C PRO A 266 -19.75 10.25 1.40
N GLU A 267 -21.02 10.30 1.79
CA GLU A 267 -21.90 9.13 1.77
C GLU A 267 -22.07 8.59 0.35
N GLY A 268 -22.02 7.26 0.18
CA GLY A 268 -22.16 6.61 -1.12
C GLY A 268 -20.92 6.62 -2.01
N VAL A 269 -19.83 7.31 -1.60
CA VAL A 269 -18.55 7.28 -2.32
C VAL A 269 -17.60 6.31 -1.63
N PRO A 270 -16.95 5.39 -2.37
CA PRO A 270 -15.91 4.54 -1.81
C PRO A 270 -14.83 5.36 -1.08
N PRO A 271 -14.44 4.98 0.14
CA PRO A 271 -13.47 5.75 0.90
C PRO A 271 -12.13 5.73 0.18
N ARG A 272 -11.47 6.89 0.16
CA ARG A 272 -10.19 7.09 -0.53
C ARG A 272 -9.26 7.98 0.28
N ALA A 273 -7.98 7.94 -0.04
CA ALA A 273 -6.98 8.86 0.49
C ALA A 273 -6.45 9.72 -0.66
N ALA A 274 -6.48 11.04 -0.51
CA ALA A 274 -5.83 11.93 -1.46
C ALA A 274 -4.32 11.98 -1.21
N PHE A 275 -3.54 12.12 -2.27
CA PHE A 275 -2.10 12.28 -2.18
C PHE A 275 -1.53 13.15 -3.31
N THR A 276 -0.34 13.68 -3.07
CA THR A 276 0.47 14.37 -4.07
C THR A 276 1.89 13.80 -4.05
N PHE A 277 2.53 13.75 -5.21
CA PHE A 277 3.97 13.48 -5.28
C PHE A 277 4.71 14.79 -5.10
N SER A 278 5.69 14.86 -4.20
CA SER A 278 6.64 15.97 -4.16
C SER A 278 7.86 15.61 -4.99
N ILE A 279 8.34 16.55 -5.79
CA ILE A 279 9.61 16.46 -6.49
C ILE A 279 10.48 17.67 -6.15
N PHE A 280 11.75 17.44 -5.84
CA PHE A 280 12.76 18.49 -5.71
C PHE A 280 13.91 18.19 -6.65
N PRO A 281 14.05 18.93 -7.76
CA PRO A 281 15.19 18.77 -8.64
C PRO A 281 16.38 19.61 -8.15
N TYR A 282 17.49 18.96 -7.83
CA TYR A 282 18.76 19.62 -7.55
C TYR A 282 19.37 20.06 -8.88
N GLY A 283 19.46 21.37 -9.05
CA GLY A 283 20.03 21.98 -10.24
C GLY A 283 19.39 21.48 -11.54
N SER A 284 18.09 21.19 -11.63
CA SER A 284 17.49 20.91 -12.95
C SER A 284 16.10 21.47 -13.09
N THR A 285 15.80 21.90 -14.32
CA THR A 285 14.41 22.10 -14.75
C THR A 285 14.00 20.83 -15.46
N ASN A 286 12.87 20.25 -15.11
CA ASN A 286 12.36 19.03 -15.74
C ASN A 286 10.95 19.28 -16.27
N PHE A 287 10.70 18.79 -17.48
CA PHE A 287 9.34 18.48 -17.88
C PHE A 287 8.97 17.14 -17.24
N VAL A 288 7.84 17.09 -16.56
CA VAL A 288 7.40 15.93 -15.79
C VAL A 288 6.09 15.43 -16.37
N ILE A 289 6.03 14.14 -16.67
CA ILE A 289 4.78 13.47 -17.03
C ILE A 289 4.45 12.51 -15.88
N THR A 290 3.28 12.68 -15.29
CA THR A 290 2.71 11.73 -14.35
C THR A 290 1.62 10.94 -15.05
N ASP A 291 1.59 9.61 -14.94
CA ASP A 291 0.58 8.78 -15.61
C ASP A 291 -0.09 7.83 -14.62
N VAL A 292 -1.42 7.82 -14.64
CA VAL A 292 -2.29 6.89 -13.92
C VAL A 292 -3.35 6.37 -14.88
N ILE A 293 -4.17 5.41 -14.47
CA ILE A 293 -5.16 4.79 -15.36
C ILE A 293 -6.21 5.78 -15.92
N GLU A 294 -6.48 6.86 -15.19
CA GLU A 294 -7.38 7.94 -15.62
C GLU A 294 -6.70 8.93 -16.59
N GLY A 295 -5.39 8.78 -16.84
CA GLY A 295 -4.63 9.52 -17.84
C GLY A 295 -3.38 10.21 -17.29
N SER A 296 -2.61 10.81 -18.19
CA SER A 296 -1.39 11.52 -17.88
C SER A 296 -1.59 13.01 -17.62
N SER A 297 -0.70 13.61 -16.82
CA SER A 297 -0.64 15.04 -16.56
C SER A 297 0.79 15.56 -16.73
N ASP A 298 0.92 16.73 -17.34
CA ASP A 298 2.19 17.38 -17.63
C ASP A 298 2.48 18.49 -16.64
N ALA A 299 3.72 18.64 -16.19
CA ALA A 299 4.18 19.72 -15.33
C ALA A 299 5.59 20.17 -15.68
N ILE A 300 5.94 21.42 -15.39
CA ILE A 300 7.31 21.91 -15.43
C ILE A 300 7.78 22.25 -14.03
N VAL A 301 8.81 21.55 -13.57
CA VAL A 301 9.41 21.71 -12.25
C VAL A 301 10.80 22.30 -12.39
N GLY A 302 11.16 23.20 -11.49
CA GLY A 302 12.42 23.94 -11.50
C GLY A 302 13.21 23.73 -10.22
N PRO A 303 14.49 24.12 -10.19
CA PRO A 303 15.33 23.93 -9.02
C PRO A 303 14.93 24.84 -7.86
N GLY A 304 15.29 24.42 -6.63
CA GLY A 304 15.32 25.30 -5.46
C GLY A 304 14.15 25.19 -4.49
N SER A 305 13.12 24.38 -4.77
CA SER A 305 12.08 24.05 -3.78
C SER A 305 11.37 22.72 -4.10
N HIS A 306 10.76 22.10 -3.09
CA HIS A 306 9.90 20.94 -3.33
C HIS A 306 8.60 21.41 -3.97
N GLN A 307 8.24 20.79 -5.08
CA GLN A 307 7.01 21.08 -5.80
C GLN A 307 6.08 19.87 -5.76
N LEU A 308 4.81 20.11 -5.45
CA LEU A 308 3.76 19.09 -5.44
C LEU A 308 3.20 18.90 -6.85
N LEU A 309 3.26 17.68 -7.35
CA LEU A 309 2.65 17.24 -8.59
C LEU A 309 1.19 16.90 -8.37
N TYR A 310 0.36 17.36 -9.29
CA TYR A 310 -1.09 17.19 -9.29
C TYR A 310 -1.55 16.61 -10.62
N ALA A 311 -2.73 16.00 -10.64
CA ALA A 311 -3.42 15.69 -11.87
C ALA A 311 -3.95 16.99 -12.50
N ASN A 312 -3.82 17.10 -13.82
CA ASN A 312 -4.43 18.13 -14.64
C ASN A 312 -5.70 17.58 -15.28
N ILE A 313 -6.84 17.99 -14.76
CA ILE A 313 -8.16 17.63 -15.27
C ILE A 313 -8.71 18.85 -15.99
N ASN A 314 -8.55 18.91 -17.31
CA ASN A 314 -9.09 19.99 -18.14
C ASN A 314 -8.69 21.41 -17.67
N GLY A 315 -7.41 21.59 -17.29
CA GLY A 315 -6.90 22.86 -16.77
C GLY A 315 -7.22 23.11 -15.30
N GLN A 316 -7.73 22.12 -14.58
CA GLN A 316 -7.93 22.16 -13.13
C GLN A 316 -6.97 21.20 -12.43
N LYS A 317 -6.44 21.66 -11.31
CA LYS A 317 -5.51 20.96 -10.44
C LYS A 317 -6.31 20.06 -9.51
N ALA A 318 -6.01 18.77 -9.48
CA ALA A 318 -6.60 17.83 -8.52
C ALA A 318 -5.51 16.97 -7.87
N PRO A 319 -5.62 16.63 -6.58
CA PRO A 319 -4.73 15.63 -5.98
C PRO A 319 -4.96 14.28 -6.64
N PHE A 320 -3.97 13.40 -6.60
CA PHE A 320 -4.21 12.00 -6.91
C PHE A 320 -4.99 11.35 -5.76
N THR A 321 -5.68 10.25 -6.03
CA THR A 321 -6.40 9.49 -5.02
C THR A 321 -6.02 8.03 -5.05
N ALA A 322 -6.01 7.42 -3.87
CA ALA A 322 -5.78 6.00 -3.65
C ALA A 322 -7.01 5.40 -2.97
N SER A 323 -7.59 4.38 -3.58
CA SER A 323 -8.71 3.60 -3.04
C SER A 323 -8.34 2.12 -2.99
N ARG A 324 -8.99 1.32 -2.16
CA ARG A 324 -8.84 -0.14 -2.27
C ARG A 324 -9.33 -0.56 -3.65
N ALA A 325 -8.58 -1.41 -4.33
CA ALA A 325 -8.89 -1.74 -5.72
C ALA A 325 -10.27 -2.40 -5.85
N GLU A 326 -10.64 -3.27 -4.90
CA GLU A 326 -11.96 -3.89 -4.79
C GLU A 326 -13.13 -2.89 -4.69
N ASP A 327 -12.84 -1.65 -4.29
CA ASP A 327 -13.83 -0.60 -4.08
C ASP A 327 -14.03 0.30 -5.29
N ARG A 328 -13.13 0.25 -6.27
CA ARG A 328 -13.18 1.04 -7.51
C ARG A 328 -13.52 0.17 -8.71
N GLN A 329 -14.73 -0.37 -8.71
CA GLN A 329 -15.25 -1.19 -9.83
C GLN A 329 -15.27 -0.41 -11.15
N ASP A 330 -15.43 0.91 -11.10
CA ASP A 330 -15.28 1.81 -12.23
C ASP A 330 -13.86 1.77 -12.83
N LEU A 331 -12.82 1.86 -11.99
CA LEU A 331 -11.42 1.78 -12.46
C LEU A 331 -11.01 0.38 -12.89
N LEU A 332 -11.50 -0.67 -12.20
CA LEU A 332 -11.27 -2.05 -12.63
C LEU A 332 -11.91 -2.34 -13.98
N LYS A 333 -13.13 -1.84 -14.23
CA LYS A 333 -13.77 -1.93 -15.56
C LYS A 333 -13.02 -1.14 -16.61
N LEU A 334 -12.52 0.05 -16.26
CA LEU A 334 -11.68 0.84 -17.15
C LEU A 334 -10.39 0.07 -17.50
N GLU A 335 -9.71 -0.52 -16.52
CA GLU A 335 -8.54 -1.35 -16.75
C GLU A 335 -8.83 -2.52 -17.69
N GLN A 336 -9.91 -3.26 -17.45
CA GLN A 336 -10.34 -4.38 -18.30
C GLN A 336 -10.61 -3.90 -19.73
N LYS A 337 -11.32 -2.78 -19.90
CA LYS A 337 -11.61 -2.19 -21.20
C LYS A 337 -10.32 -1.82 -21.95
N LEU A 338 -9.43 -1.06 -21.32
CA LEU A 338 -8.20 -0.59 -21.96
C LEU A 338 -7.24 -1.75 -22.28
N LYS A 339 -7.16 -2.76 -21.41
CA LYS A 339 -6.42 -4.00 -21.69
C LYS A 339 -7.01 -4.77 -22.87
N ALA A 340 -8.33 -4.83 -23.00
CA ALA A 340 -9.00 -5.45 -24.14
C ALA A 340 -8.73 -4.70 -25.46
N GLU A 341 -8.48 -3.39 -25.39
CA GLU A 341 -8.00 -2.57 -26.51
C GLU A 341 -6.48 -2.71 -26.75
N GLY A 342 -5.79 -3.54 -25.97
CA GLY A 342 -4.36 -3.83 -26.12
C GLY A 342 -3.41 -2.86 -25.42
N MET A 343 -3.93 -1.96 -24.57
CA MET A 343 -3.11 -0.95 -23.88
C MET A 343 -2.39 -1.54 -22.65
N ASP A 344 -1.17 -1.07 -22.39
CA ASP A 344 -0.41 -1.36 -21.18
C ASP A 344 -0.88 -0.45 -20.03
N VAL A 345 -1.91 -0.89 -19.32
CA VAL A 345 -2.40 -0.20 -18.11
C VAL A 345 -2.38 -1.11 -16.89
N ASP A 346 -2.22 -0.51 -15.72
CA ASP A 346 -2.40 -1.17 -14.42
C ASP A 346 -3.02 -0.17 -13.45
N VAL A 347 -4.13 -0.54 -12.81
CA VAL A 347 -4.87 0.35 -11.89
C VAL A 347 -4.03 0.77 -10.68
N GLN A 348 -2.98 0.02 -10.34
CA GLN A 348 -2.11 0.26 -9.20
C GLN A 348 -0.86 1.08 -9.53
N ARG A 349 -0.60 1.30 -10.82
CA ARG A 349 0.67 1.84 -11.30
C ARG A 349 0.58 3.36 -11.44
N TYR A 350 1.65 4.01 -10.98
CA TYR A 350 1.92 5.41 -11.20
C TYR A 350 3.26 5.53 -11.94
N TYR A 351 3.29 6.23 -13.07
CA TYR A 351 4.56 6.66 -13.66
C TYR A 351 4.89 8.10 -13.25
N LEU A 352 6.14 8.33 -12.88
CA LEU A 352 6.77 9.64 -12.79
C LEU A 352 7.90 9.70 -13.82
N ILE A 353 7.69 10.42 -14.91
CA ILE A 353 8.66 10.55 -15.99
C ILE A 353 9.28 11.94 -15.91
N GLN A 354 10.59 12.01 -15.71
CA GLN A 354 11.35 13.25 -15.65
C GLN A 354 12.19 13.42 -16.92
N ILE A 355 11.94 14.52 -17.62
CA ILE A 355 12.56 14.88 -18.88
C ILE A 355 13.41 16.14 -18.63
N PRO A 356 14.75 15.98 -18.45
CA PRO A 356 15.64 17.12 -18.23
C PRO A 356 15.56 18.20 -19.31
N LEU A 357 15.45 19.45 -18.87
CA LEU A 357 15.45 20.66 -19.69
C LEU A 357 16.67 21.54 -19.39
N LYS A 358 17.05 22.39 -20.34
CA LYS A 358 18.18 23.34 -20.24
C LYS A 358 17.85 24.46 -19.25
N ARG A 359 18.83 24.87 -18.43
CA ARG A 359 18.66 25.78 -17.28
C ARG A 359 18.30 27.24 -17.67
N ASP A 360 18.62 27.71 -18.88
CA ASP A 360 18.74 29.17 -19.17
C ASP A 360 17.75 29.75 -20.22
N ARG A 361 16.57 29.16 -20.42
CA ARG A 361 15.71 29.50 -21.58
C ARG A 361 14.42 30.28 -21.30
N GLY A 362 14.30 30.95 -20.15
CA GLY A 362 13.07 31.69 -19.83
C GLY A 362 11.85 30.77 -19.73
N ILE A 363 12.07 29.53 -19.27
CA ILE A 363 11.02 28.54 -19.07
C ILE A 363 10.12 28.99 -17.94
N THR A 364 8.81 29.00 -18.18
CA THR A 364 7.80 29.26 -17.15
C THR A 364 7.44 27.96 -16.46
N LEU A 365 7.57 27.92 -15.13
CA LEU A 365 7.23 26.76 -14.33
C LEU A 365 5.72 26.59 -14.17
N SER A 366 5.30 25.37 -13.84
CA SER A 366 3.93 25.09 -13.43
C SER A 366 3.57 25.79 -12.10
N ASN A 367 2.29 26.12 -11.92
CA ASN A 367 1.76 26.66 -10.65
C ASN A 367 1.56 25.56 -9.58
N LEU A 368 2.66 24.91 -9.22
CA LEU A 368 2.67 23.82 -8.26
C LEU A 368 2.72 24.36 -6.82
N GLY A 369 2.07 23.66 -5.90
CA GLY A 369 2.15 23.95 -4.47
C GLY A 369 3.46 23.43 -3.88
N THR A 370 3.75 23.81 -2.64
CA THR A 370 4.85 23.24 -1.84
C THR A 370 4.31 22.32 -0.75
N PRO A 371 5.01 21.23 -0.39
CA PRO A 371 4.58 20.38 0.72
C PRO A 371 4.58 21.15 2.06
N PRO A 372 3.78 20.70 3.06
CA PRO A 372 3.81 21.25 4.41
C PRO A 372 5.11 20.85 5.13
N MET A 373 6.18 21.60 4.88
CA MET A 373 7.53 21.29 5.39
C MET A 373 7.59 21.28 6.93
N THR A 374 6.73 22.01 7.63
CA THR A 374 6.68 22.04 9.11
C THR A 374 6.38 20.67 9.75
N GLN A 375 5.76 19.74 9.01
CA GLN A 375 5.42 18.39 9.49
C GLN A 375 6.35 17.28 8.97
N ALA A 376 7.15 17.54 7.93
CA ALA A 376 8.19 16.60 7.51
C ALA A 376 9.29 16.47 8.55
N TRP A 377 9.55 17.53 9.32
CA TRP A 377 10.72 17.66 10.21
C TRP A 377 10.35 17.76 11.71
N GLY A 378 9.07 17.57 12.08
CA GLY A 378 8.56 17.78 13.44
C GLY A 378 8.14 16.49 14.17
N VAL A 379 8.82 16.22 15.28
CA VAL A 379 8.43 15.37 16.44
C VAL A 379 7.95 13.94 16.14
N ASP A 380 8.79 13.16 15.46
CA ASP A 380 9.06 11.76 15.81
C ASP A 380 10.27 11.28 14.98
N GLY A 381 11.47 11.65 15.46
CA GLY A 381 12.76 11.03 15.12
C GLY A 381 12.99 10.65 13.66
N LEU A 382 13.15 11.63 12.77
CA LEU A 382 13.88 11.42 11.51
C LEU A 382 15.33 11.06 11.87
N ALA A 383 15.61 9.76 11.91
CA ALA A 383 16.97 9.27 11.76
C ALA A 383 17.46 9.69 10.36
N TYR A 384 18.19 10.80 10.36
CA TYR A 384 19.06 11.26 9.29
C TYR A 384 19.91 10.09 8.78
N GLY A 385 20.15 10.05 7.47
CA GLY A 385 20.95 9.01 6.81
C GLY A 385 22.23 8.70 7.56
N GLY A 386 22.26 7.53 8.18
CA GLY A 386 23.40 6.97 8.89
C GLY A 386 23.12 5.50 9.10
N ALA A 387 23.76 4.64 8.32
CA ALA A 387 23.82 3.23 8.65
C ALA A 387 24.61 3.09 9.96
N ASN A 388 23.92 3.12 11.11
CA ASN A 388 24.53 2.73 12.36
C ASN A 388 24.59 1.20 12.41
N PRO A 389 25.78 0.59 12.59
CA PRO A 389 25.90 -0.85 12.78
C PRO A 389 25.32 -1.17 14.16
N THR A 390 24.06 -1.58 14.21
CA THR A 390 23.49 -2.07 15.46
C THR A 390 23.95 -3.51 15.66
N VAL A 391 24.94 -3.69 16.54
CA VAL A 391 25.33 -4.99 17.07
C VAL A 391 24.18 -5.47 17.95
N TYR A 392 23.44 -6.48 17.48
CA TYR A 392 22.49 -7.20 18.32
C TYR A 392 23.00 -8.62 18.57
N THR A 393 23.04 -8.96 19.85
CA THR A 393 23.34 -10.29 20.37
C THR A 393 22.32 -11.30 19.85
N LYS A 394 22.85 -12.44 19.42
CA LYS A 394 22.14 -13.58 18.85
C LYS A 394 21.22 -14.19 19.92
N ASN A 395 19.95 -13.81 19.97
CA ASN A 395 18.96 -14.54 20.78
C ASN A 395 18.51 -15.79 20.02
N ALA A 396 18.42 -16.90 20.76
CA ALA A 396 18.04 -18.21 20.25
C ALA A 396 16.68 -18.18 19.55
N ALA A 397 16.60 -18.85 18.40
CA ALA A 397 15.38 -18.98 17.62
C ALA A 397 14.31 -19.75 18.40
N PRO A 398 13.05 -19.25 18.47
CA PRO A 398 11.94 -20.07 18.92
C PRO A 398 11.68 -21.22 17.94
N ALA A 399 11.23 -22.36 18.47
CA ALA A 399 10.90 -23.56 17.71
C ALA A 399 9.85 -23.28 16.61
N PRO A 400 9.91 -23.99 15.46
CA PRO A 400 9.01 -23.75 14.35
C PRO A 400 7.58 -24.11 14.72
N ALA A 401 6.71 -23.09 14.73
CA ALA A 401 5.27 -23.29 14.73
C ALA A 401 4.83 -23.90 13.38
N PRO A 402 3.75 -24.71 13.35
CA PRO A 402 3.24 -25.28 12.11
C PRO A 402 2.91 -24.17 11.11
N VAL A 403 3.39 -24.35 9.88
CA VAL A 403 3.28 -23.37 8.79
C VAL A 403 1.83 -23.35 8.29
N MET A 404 0.97 -22.55 8.93
CA MET A 404 -0.24 -22.08 8.27
C MET A 404 0.19 -21.21 7.08
N GLU A 405 -0.44 -21.37 5.91
CA GLU A 405 -0.20 -20.47 4.78
C GLU A 405 -0.44 -19.02 5.23
N GLU A 406 0.64 -18.23 5.28
CA GLU A 406 0.58 -16.82 5.68
C GLU A 406 -0.20 -16.06 4.59
N GLU A 407 -1.42 -15.60 4.90
CA GLU A 407 -2.18 -14.74 3.99
C GLU A 407 -1.43 -13.42 3.77
N ALA A 408 -1.45 -12.89 2.54
CA ALA A 408 -0.81 -11.61 2.23
C ALA A 408 -1.39 -10.48 3.10
N GLY A 409 -0.53 -9.67 3.72
CA GLY A 409 -0.92 -8.55 4.58
C GLY A 409 -1.19 -7.26 3.84
N LEU A 410 -0.78 -7.18 2.56
CA LEU A 410 -0.99 -6.02 1.70
C LEU A 410 -2.12 -6.27 0.70
N GLY A 411 -2.94 -5.24 0.50
CA GLY A 411 -4.03 -5.17 -0.45
C GLY A 411 -3.67 -4.30 -1.64
N LYS A 412 -4.38 -4.52 -2.76
CA LYS A 412 -4.22 -3.72 -3.96
C LYS A 412 -4.87 -2.35 -3.81
N VAL A 413 -4.21 -1.32 -4.31
CA VAL A 413 -4.71 0.05 -4.40
C VAL A 413 -5.00 0.39 -5.86
N ALA A 414 -6.13 1.03 -6.12
CA ALA A 414 -6.45 1.69 -7.37
C ALA A 414 -6.13 3.19 -7.27
N ILE A 415 -5.39 3.71 -8.24
CA ILE A 415 -4.97 5.11 -8.30
C ILE A 415 -5.84 5.86 -9.31
N GLY A 416 -6.34 7.01 -8.89
CA GLY A 416 -7.03 7.97 -9.75
C GLY A 416 -6.72 9.40 -9.37
N HIS A 417 -7.64 10.31 -9.64
CA HIS A 417 -7.62 11.70 -9.19
C HIS A 417 -8.79 12.03 -8.26
N GLY A 418 -8.65 13.13 -7.53
CA GLY A 418 -9.67 13.67 -6.64
C GLY A 418 -10.47 14.77 -7.31
N GLU A 419 -11.11 15.59 -6.47
CA GLU A 419 -11.82 16.79 -6.91
C GLU A 419 -10.85 17.91 -7.30
N ALA A 420 -11.31 18.82 -8.15
CA ALA A 420 -10.56 20.01 -8.52
C ALA A 420 -10.40 20.99 -7.35
N GLU A 421 -9.18 21.53 -7.18
CA GLU A 421 -8.78 22.45 -6.11
C GLU A 421 -8.35 23.84 -6.64
N GLY A 422 -8.47 24.08 -7.94
CA GLY A 422 -8.14 25.36 -8.57
C GLY A 422 -7.49 25.23 -9.93
N PRO A 423 -7.09 26.34 -10.56
CA PRO A 423 -6.52 26.33 -11.91
C PRO A 423 -5.17 25.61 -11.96
N TYR A 424 -4.91 24.95 -13.07
CA TYR A 424 -3.65 24.27 -13.39
C TYR A 424 -2.98 24.92 -14.59
N THR A 425 -1.70 25.29 -14.45
CA THR A 425 -0.85 25.73 -15.55
C THR A 425 0.32 24.77 -15.71
N VAL A 426 0.47 24.21 -16.92
CA VAL A 426 1.59 23.31 -17.26
C VAL A 426 2.94 24.06 -17.29
N GLY A 427 2.92 25.39 -17.39
CA GLY A 427 4.09 26.22 -17.66
C GLY A 427 4.13 26.67 -19.12
N ALA A 428 5.28 27.15 -19.60
CA ALA A 428 5.46 27.63 -20.98
C ALA A 428 6.94 27.62 -21.42
N HIS A 429 7.17 27.77 -22.72
CA HIS A 429 8.51 28.00 -23.33
C HIS A 429 9.51 26.85 -23.15
N TRP A 430 9.04 25.60 -23.03
CA TRP A 430 9.91 24.43 -22.86
C TRP A 430 10.27 23.71 -24.17
N GLN A 431 9.53 23.97 -25.25
CA GLN A 431 9.74 23.27 -26.52
C GLN A 431 11.17 23.48 -27.02
N ASN A 432 11.78 22.43 -27.56
CA ASN A 432 13.17 22.41 -28.04
C ASN A 432 14.22 22.75 -26.97
N THR A 433 13.88 22.62 -25.68
CA THR A 433 14.81 22.88 -24.55
C THR A 433 15.33 21.60 -23.88
N ARG A 434 15.13 20.42 -24.48
CA ARG A 434 15.66 19.14 -23.99
C ARG A 434 17.17 19.23 -23.68
N ALA A 435 17.57 18.82 -22.48
CA ALA A 435 18.95 18.76 -22.05
C ALA A 435 19.60 17.39 -22.33
N ASP A 436 20.93 17.32 -22.23
CA ASP A 436 21.75 16.17 -22.63
C ASP A 436 21.73 15.00 -21.65
N GLU A 437 21.03 15.11 -20.54
CA GLU A 437 20.87 14.05 -19.54
C GLU A 437 19.76 13.06 -19.93
N PRO A 438 19.84 11.77 -19.55
CA PRO A 438 18.84 10.75 -19.89
C PRO A 438 17.46 11.04 -19.30
N ILE A 439 16.41 10.47 -19.90
CA ILE A 439 15.06 10.48 -19.30
C ILE A 439 15.03 9.48 -18.15
N ARG A 440 14.42 9.89 -17.04
CA ARG A 440 14.16 9.02 -15.91
C ARG A 440 12.68 8.67 -15.83
N VAL A 441 12.37 7.41 -15.56
CA VAL A 441 11.04 6.89 -15.34
C VAL A 441 11.01 6.17 -14.02
N THR A 442 10.17 6.63 -13.11
CA THR A 442 9.94 5.97 -11.83
C THR A 442 8.59 5.30 -11.87
N VAL A 443 8.59 3.99 -11.70
CA VAL A 443 7.41 3.14 -11.69
C VAL A 443 7.08 2.81 -10.26
N VAL A 444 5.93 3.28 -9.79
CA VAL A 444 5.49 3.05 -8.42
C VAL A 444 4.21 2.24 -8.42
N TYR A 445 4.23 1.10 -7.72
CA TYR A 445 3.02 0.31 -7.46
C TYR A 445 2.50 0.58 -6.06
N PHE A 446 1.25 1.02 -5.95
CA PHE A 446 0.65 1.36 -4.67
C PHE A 446 -0.01 0.13 -4.04
N VAL A 447 0.23 -0.04 -2.75
CA VAL A 447 -0.37 -1.08 -1.91
C VAL A 447 -0.74 -0.50 -0.56
N THR A 448 -1.63 -1.20 0.15
CA THR A 448 -2.16 -0.73 1.42
C THR A 448 -2.26 -1.87 2.44
N PRO A 449 -1.96 -1.66 3.73
CA PRO A 449 -2.15 -2.71 4.73
C PRO A 449 -3.63 -3.11 4.86
N LYS A 450 -3.89 -4.42 4.82
CA LYS A 450 -5.13 -5.07 5.27
C LYS A 450 -4.90 -5.98 6.48
N GLY A 451 -3.65 -6.21 6.83
CA GLY A 451 -3.18 -6.94 8.01
C GLY A 451 -1.69 -6.69 8.23
N PRO A 452 -1.04 -7.42 9.15
CA PRO A 452 0.41 -7.37 9.32
C PRO A 452 1.12 -7.76 8.02
N VAL A 453 2.13 -7.00 7.61
CA VAL A 453 2.96 -7.34 6.43
C VAL A 453 3.66 -8.69 6.65
N THR A 454 3.73 -9.49 5.59
CA THR A 454 4.10 -10.91 5.61
C THR A 454 5.25 -11.22 4.65
N ARG A 455 5.79 -12.44 4.72
CA ARG A 455 6.80 -12.90 3.75
C ARG A 455 6.23 -12.99 2.33
N LYS A 456 4.96 -13.39 2.21
CA LYS A 456 4.24 -13.50 0.93
C LYS A 456 4.14 -12.15 0.20
N ASP A 457 3.97 -11.06 0.94
CA ASP A 457 4.00 -9.71 0.36
C ASP A 457 5.37 -9.39 -0.25
N MET A 458 6.46 -9.75 0.44
CA MET A 458 7.83 -9.52 -0.04
C MET A 458 8.17 -10.38 -1.26
N ASP A 459 7.63 -11.60 -1.33
CA ASP A 459 7.73 -12.47 -2.52
C ASP A 459 7.01 -11.85 -3.73
N ALA A 460 5.83 -11.30 -3.53
CA ALA A 460 5.10 -10.61 -4.59
C ALA A 460 5.88 -9.40 -5.12
N PHE A 461 6.50 -8.61 -4.23
CA PHE A 461 7.36 -7.49 -4.63
C PHE A 461 8.58 -7.94 -5.41
N SER A 462 9.24 -9.01 -4.94
CA SER A 462 10.38 -9.60 -5.62
C SER A 462 9.99 -9.99 -7.05
N LYS A 463 8.85 -10.67 -7.23
CA LYS A 463 8.37 -11.09 -8.55
C LYS A 463 8.11 -9.90 -9.48
N ALA A 464 7.48 -8.84 -8.99
CA ALA A 464 7.20 -7.64 -9.77
C ALA A 464 8.49 -6.91 -10.19
N PHE A 465 9.49 -6.82 -9.29
CA PHE A 465 10.78 -6.24 -9.64
C PHE A 465 11.53 -7.07 -10.69
N HIS A 466 11.50 -8.40 -10.58
CA HIS A 466 12.10 -9.27 -11.61
C HIS A 466 11.43 -9.11 -12.97
N ALA A 467 10.12 -8.82 -13.04
CA ALA A 467 9.44 -8.57 -14.31
C ALA A 467 9.99 -7.33 -15.05
N TRP A 468 10.42 -6.31 -14.30
CA TRP A 468 11.11 -5.14 -14.88
C TRP A 468 12.53 -5.46 -15.29
N ASP A 469 13.24 -6.30 -14.54
CA ASP A 469 14.59 -6.77 -14.93
C ASP A 469 14.57 -7.46 -16.30
N GLN A 470 13.52 -8.23 -16.61
CA GLN A 470 13.37 -8.90 -17.90
C GLN A 470 13.15 -7.93 -19.08
N GLN A 471 12.72 -6.69 -18.81
CA GLN A 471 12.57 -5.65 -19.82
C GLN A 471 13.82 -4.81 -20.00
N ALA A 472 14.76 -4.91 -19.06
CA ALA A 472 15.98 -4.12 -19.06
C ALA A 472 17.01 -4.73 -20.01
N ILE A 473 17.66 -3.88 -20.80
CA ILE A 473 18.83 -4.27 -21.60
C ILE A 473 20.13 -4.17 -20.80
N TRP A 474 20.08 -3.47 -19.66
CA TRP A 474 21.18 -3.34 -18.71
C TRP A 474 20.65 -2.95 -17.34
N GLY A 475 21.32 -3.40 -16.28
CA GLY A 475 21.04 -2.99 -14.90
C GLY A 475 22.33 -2.78 -14.12
N GLY A 476 22.39 -1.69 -13.37
CA GLY A 476 23.57 -1.36 -12.57
C GLY A 476 23.52 0.07 -12.03
N SER A 477 24.61 0.52 -11.43
CA SER A 477 24.73 1.88 -10.91
C SER A 477 25.57 2.75 -11.84
N PHE A 478 25.06 3.94 -12.18
CA PHE A 478 25.86 4.98 -12.87
C PHE A 478 26.76 5.77 -11.90
N VAL A 479 26.52 5.66 -10.59
CA VAL A 479 27.21 6.42 -9.54
C VAL A 479 28.32 5.61 -8.89
N THR A 480 28.07 4.32 -8.65
CA THR A 480 29.02 3.41 -7.99
C THR A 480 29.46 2.32 -8.96
N LYS A 481 30.76 2.21 -9.23
CA LYS A 481 31.28 1.06 -10.00
C LYS A 481 31.04 -0.20 -9.18
N GLU A 482 30.24 -1.12 -9.70
CA GLU A 482 30.09 -2.43 -9.07
C GLU A 482 31.44 -3.14 -9.19
N SER A 483 32.10 -3.39 -8.05
CA SER A 483 33.25 -4.28 -8.03
C SER A 483 32.74 -5.67 -8.43
N GLY A 484 33.16 -6.12 -9.61
CA GLY A 484 32.80 -7.42 -10.15
C GLY A 484 32.99 -8.51 -9.09
N LYS A 485 32.00 -9.40 -8.99
CA LYS A 485 32.22 -10.75 -8.47
C LYS A 485 32.49 -11.67 -9.63
#